data_AF-A0A0C4Y4M7-F1
#
_entry.id   AF-A0A0C4Y4M7-F1
#
_cell.length_a   1.000
_cell.length_b   1.000
_cell.length_c   1.000
_cell.angle_alpha   90.00
_cell.angle_beta   90.00
_cell.angle_gamma   90.00
#
_symmetry.space_group_name_H-M   'P 1'
#
loop_
_entity.id
_entity.type
_entity.pdbx_description
1 polymer ?
#
loop_
_entity_poly.entity_id
_entity_poly.type
_entity_poly.pdbx_seq_one_letter_code
_entity_poly.pdbx_strand_id
1 'polypeptide(L)'
;MLLLAILNGYATNFFVADPQLTSRKAYGVYMNEIVKTQEVIDLCIKEIKEYKPLTQKQYIPIYRKSERYTIIIRLLLILMIIFFVIAFISLMDLLIPEVPVFNYGKMIFLTSLTFFIISAFSTRKMFSVNDNLLNKNNLISLCSIDSFDEIDSDSYQMISDVSNTIPEFKNKVKEILKNRDGIITGFDFINLNVIKLLSLLKEQESINESNKKRDLILTDLFNDNGDKNND
;
A
#
# COMPACT_ATOMS: atom_id res chain seq x y z
N MET A 1 -31.33 17.06 -43.89
CA MET A 1 -29.97 17.64 -44.05
C MET A 1 -29.31 18.04 -42.73
N LEU A 2 -30.02 18.62 -41.75
CA LEU A 2 -29.44 19.01 -40.45
C LEU A 2 -28.88 17.82 -39.62
N LEU A 3 -29.56 16.67 -39.65
CA LEU A 3 -29.13 15.46 -38.93
C LEU A 3 -27.83 14.84 -39.48
N LEU A 4 -27.60 14.94 -40.80
CA LEU A 4 -26.36 14.48 -41.43
C LEU A 4 -25.16 15.35 -41.05
N ALA A 5 -25.37 16.66 -40.85
CA ALA A 5 -24.31 17.58 -40.44
C ALA A 5 -23.90 17.37 -38.97
N ILE A 6 -24.83 17.00 -38.09
CA ILE A 6 -24.53 16.67 -36.68
C ILE A 6 -23.82 15.32 -36.57
N LEU A 7 -24.24 14.31 -37.36
CA LEU A 7 -23.56 13.01 -37.42
C LEU A 7 -22.16 13.11 -38.04
N ASN A 8 -21.98 13.91 -39.10
CA ASN A 8 -20.65 14.18 -39.64
C ASN A 8 -19.79 15.00 -38.67
N GLY A 9 -20.35 15.95 -37.93
CA GLY A 9 -19.61 16.74 -36.93
C GLY A 9 -19.16 15.92 -35.72
N TYR A 10 -19.93 14.91 -35.31
CA TYR A 10 -19.50 13.96 -34.27
C TYR A 10 -18.48 12.95 -34.80
N ALA A 11 -18.64 12.48 -36.04
CA ALA A 11 -17.68 11.57 -36.67
C ALA A 11 -16.34 12.27 -36.94
N THR A 12 -16.32 13.52 -37.43
CA THR A 12 -15.08 14.26 -37.62
C THR A 12 -14.45 14.68 -36.30
N ASN A 13 -15.19 14.97 -35.23
CA ASN A 13 -14.57 15.22 -33.92
C ASN A 13 -14.03 13.96 -33.22
N PHE A 14 -14.52 12.76 -33.58
CA PHE A 14 -13.98 11.48 -33.09
C PHE A 14 -12.80 10.96 -33.94
N PHE A 15 -12.80 11.22 -35.26
CA PHE A 15 -11.74 10.80 -36.19
C PHE A 15 -10.68 11.87 -36.48
N VAL A 16 -10.94 13.14 -36.15
CA VAL A 16 -9.99 14.26 -36.15
C VAL A 16 -9.70 14.68 -34.70
N ALA A 17 -9.61 13.71 -33.79
CA ALA A 17 -8.81 13.92 -32.60
C ALA A 17 -7.37 13.95 -33.08
N ASP A 18 -6.80 15.15 -33.24
CA ASP A 18 -5.41 15.37 -33.62
C ASP A 18 -4.53 14.28 -32.96
N PRO A 19 -3.87 13.40 -33.75
CA PRO A 19 -3.04 12.32 -33.23
C PRO A 19 -2.00 12.83 -32.22
N GLN A 20 -1.61 14.11 -32.32
CA GLN A 20 -0.73 14.75 -31.36
C GLN A 20 -1.43 15.06 -30.02
N LEU A 21 -2.73 15.35 -30.00
CA LEU A 21 -3.49 15.62 -28.77
C LEU A 21 -3.86 14.34 -28.02
N THR A 22 -4.25 13.28 -28.73
CA THR A 22 -4.50 11.95 -28.14
C THR A 22 -3.21 11.29 -27.69
N SER A 23 -2.12 11.39 -28.47
CA SER A 23 -0.81 10.95 -28.01
C SER A 23 -0.31 11.77 -26.83
N ARG A 24 -0.46 13.10 -26.79
CA ARG A 24 -0.08 13.93 -25.61
C ARG A 24 -0.89 13.60 -24.36
N LYS A 25 -2.20 13.38 -24.47
CA LYS A 25 -3.03 12.95 -23.32
C LYS A 25 -2.64 11.56 -22.84
N ALA A 26 -2.41 10.62 -23.76
CA ALA A 26 -1.90 9.30 -23.43
C ALA A 26 -0.52 9.41 -22.75
N TYR A 27 0.44 10.10 -23.36
CA TYR A 27 1.78 10.36 -22.82
C TYR A 27 1.73 11.00 -21.42
N GLY A 28 0.85 11.98 -21.21
CA GLY A 28 0.65 12.62 -19.91
C GLY A 28 0.11 11.67 -18.84
N VAL A 29 -0.71 10.66 -19.22
CA VAL A 29 -1.19 9.62 -18.30
C VAL A 29 -0.08 8.60 -17.98
N TYR A 30 0.72 8.17 -18.96
CA TYR A 30 1.79 7.19 -18.72
C TYR A 30 3.01 7.78 -18.02
N MET A 31 3.36 9.04 -18.31
CA MET A 31 4.41 9.73 -17.55
C MET A 31 4.00 9.88 -16.08
N ASN A 32 2.69 10.04 -15.82
CA ASN A 32 2.13 10.05 -14.47
C ASN A 32 2.22 8.66 -13.79
N GLU A 33 2.07 7.56 -14.52
CA GLU A 33 2.23 6.19 -13.97
C GLU A 33 3.69 5.84 -13.64
N ILE A 34 4.65 6.22 -14.49
CA ILE A 34 6.08 6.06 -14.19
C ILE A 34 6.46 6.86 -12.94
N VAL A 35 6.06 8.13 -12.90
CA VAL A 35 6.37 9.02 -11.77
C VAL A 35 5.78 8.47 -10.47
N LYS A 36 4.52 8.00 -10.47
CA LYS A 36 3.90 7.38 -9.30
C LYS A 36 4.63 6.11 -8.85
N THR A 37 5.02 5.24 -9.78
CA THR A 37 5.72 3.99 -9.44
C THR A 37 7.10 4.29 -8.85
N GLN A 38 7.82 5.24 -9.44
CA GLN A 38 9.11 5.70 -8.92
C GLN A 38 8.99 6.33 -7.52
N GLU A 39 7.96 7.16 -7.28
CA GLU A 39 7.70 7.75 -5.96
C GLU A 39 7.50 6.67 -4.88
N VAL A 40 6.77 5.59 -5.21
CA VAL A 40 6.57 4.47 -4.28
C VAL A 40 7.87 3.71 -4.03
N ILE A 41 8.70 3.51 -5.05
CA ILE A 41 10.03 2.91 -4.91
C ILE A 41 10.90 3.77 -4.00
N ASP A 42 10.94 5.08 -4.22
CA ASP A 42 11.74 6.03 -3.44
C ASP A 42 11.33 6.04 -1.96
N LEU A 43 10.02 5.99 -1.69
CA LEU A 43 9.48 5.85 -0.34
C LEU A 43 9.93 4.54 0.33
N CYS A 44 9.84 3.41 -0.39
CA CYS A 44 10.28 2.12 0.14
C CYS A 44 11.79 2.15 0.44
N ILE A 45 12.61 2.72 -0.45
CA ILE A 45 14.06 2.87 -0.23
C ILE A 45 14.33 3.73 1.00
N LYS A 46 13.57 4.81 1.21
CA LYS A 46 13.71 5.67 2.39
C LYS A 46 13.44 4.91 3.69
N GLU A 47 12.35 4.15 3.75
CA GLU A 47 12.03 3.31 4.92
C GLU A 47 13.12 2.27 5.18
N ILE A 48 13.61 1.62 4.12
CA ILE A 48 14.70 0.64 4.19
C ILE A 48 15.99 1.28 4.68
N LYS A 49 16.31 2.53 4.30
CA LYS A 49 17.50 3.23 4.80
C LYS A 49 17.44 3.43 6.33
N GLU A 50 16.26 3.73 6.85
CA GLU A 50 16.03 3.97 8.28
C GLU A 50 16.01 2.68 9.12
N TYR A 51 15.73 1.53 8.49
CA TYR A 51 15.74 0.22 9.16
C TYR A 51 17.07 -0.08 9.85
N LYS A 52 16.98 -0.59 11.08
CA LYS A 52 18.14 -1.02 11.89
C LYS A 52 18.05 -2.52 12.17
N PRO A 53 19.08 -3.32 11.83
CA PRO A 53 19.09 -4.74 12.15
C PRO A 53 19.07 -4.94 13.67
N LEU A 54 18.15 -5.78 14.16
CA LEU A 54 18.00 -6.09 15.58
C LEU A 54 18.36 -7.55 15.84
N THR A 55 19.09 -7.83 16.90
CA THR A 55 19.26 -9.21 17.38
C THR A 55 17.94 -9.75 17.95
N GLN A 56 17.76 -11.06 17.97
CA GLN A 56 16.55 -11.70 18.51
C GLN A 56 16.29 -11.28 19.97
N LYS A 57 17.35 -11.18 20.79
CA LYS A 57 17.29 -10.71 22.18
C LYS A 57 16.74 -9.29 22.30
N GLN A 58 17.10 -8.40 21.37
CA GLN A 58 16.57 -7.03 21.33
C GLN A 58 15.12 -6.98 20.84
N TYR A 59 14.73 -7.89 19.95
CA TYR A 59 13.39 -7.92 19.36
C TYR A 59 12.31 -8.48 20.29
N ILE A 60 12.60 -9.55 21.05
CA ILE A 60 11.65 -10.21 21.96
C ILE A 60 10.85 -9.24 22.86
N PRO A 61 11.46 -8.27 23.57
CA PRO A 61 10.70 -7.35 24.42
C PRO A 61 9.75 -6.43 23.63
N ILE A 62 10.13 -6.06 22.40
CA ILE A 62 9.30 -5.23 21.50
C ILE A 62 8.09 -6.06 21.04
N TYR A 63 8.33 -7.29 20.57
CA TYR A 63 7.29 -8.22 20.14
C TYR A 63 6.26 -8.46 21.25
N ARG A 64 6.72 -8.83 22.46
CA ARG A 64 5.83 -9.08 23.61
C ARG A 64 4.97 -7.86 23.97
N LYS A 65 5.52 -6.65 23.82
CA LYS A 65 4.78 -5.42 24.10
C LYS A 65 3.73 -5.15 23.03
N SER A 66 4.09 -5.34 21.77
CA SER A 66 3.16 -5.21 20.65
C SER A 66 2.03 -6.23 20.72
N GLU A 67 2.35 -7.49 21.02
CA GLU A 67 1.37 -8.58 21.18
C GLU A 67 0.31 -8.24 22.25
N ARG A 68 0.73 -7.67 23.39
CA ARG A 68 -0.22 -7.19 24.42
C ARG A 68 -1.16 -6.13 23.88
N TYR A 69 -0.67 -5.17 23.09
CA TYR A 69 -1.53 -4.18 22.44
C TYR A 69 -2.48 -4.82 21.44
N THR A 70 -2.02 -5.76 20.63
CA THR A 70 -2.86 -6.49 19.68
C THR A 70 -3.98 -7.26 20.39
N ILE A 71 -3.69 -7.92 21.52
CA ILE A 71 -4.69 -8.63 22.33
C ILE A 71 -5.74 -7.64 22.86
N ILE A 72 -5.32 -6.51 23.43
CA ILE A 72 -6.23 -5.47 23.94
C ILE A 72 -7.09 -4.91 22.80
N ILE A 73 -6.50 -4.61 21.65
CA ILE A 73 -7.23 -4.13 20.46
C ILE A 73 -8.28 -5.14 20.02
N ARG A 74 -7.93 -6.43 19.93
CA ARG A 74 -8.88 -7.49 19.57
C ARG A 74 -10.06 -7.57 20.55
N LEU A 75 -9.79 -7.48 21.85
CA LEU A 75 -10.84 -7.45 22.88
C LEU A 75 -11.75 -6.22 22.75
N LEU A 76 -11.18 -5.03 22.52
CA LEU A 76 -11.96 -3.80 22.32
C LEU A 76 -12.84 -3.87 21.07
N LEU A 77 -12.34 -4.46 19.98
CA LEU A 77 -13.13 -4.67 18.76
C LEU A 77 -14.33 -5.60 19.00
N ILE A 78 -14.13 -6.69 19.74
CA ILE A 78 -15.23 -7.61 20.11
C ILE A 78 -16.27 -6.87 20.98
N LEU A 79 -15.80 -6.12 21.98
CA LEU A 79 -16.69 -5.33 22.83
C LEU A 79 -17.46 -4.28 22.04
N MET A 80 -16.83 -3.60 21.07
CA MET A 80 -17.52 -2.67 20.17
C MET A 80 -18.69 -3.32 19.43
N ILE A 81 -18.48 -4.53 18.89
CA ILE A 81 -19.54 -5.27 18.18
C ILE A 81 -20.70 -5.59 19.13
N ILE A 82 -20.39 -6.08 20.34
CA ILE A 82 -21.41 -6.42 21.34
C ILE A 82 -22.24 -5.18 21.70
N PHE A 83 -21.60 -4.06 22.05
CA PHE A 83 -22.32 -2.84 22.42
C PHE A 83 -23.08 -2.21 21.25
N PHE A 84 -22.60 -2.38 20.03
CA PHE A 84 -23.34 -1.97 18.84
C PHE A 84 -24.63 -2.77 18.68
N VAL A 85 -24.59 -4.10 18.85
CA VAL A 85 -25.77 -4.96 18.79
C VAL A 85 -26.76 -4.62 19.91
N ILE A 86 -26.30 -4.42 21.14
CA ILE A 86 -27.17 -4.03 22.26
C ILE A 86 -27.84 -2.68 21.98
N ALA A 87 -27.08 -1.69 21.48
CA ALA A 87 -27.63 -0.39 21.10
C ALA A 87 -28.70 -0.53 20.00
N PHE A 88 -28.46 -1.39 19.01
CA PHE A 88 -29.41 -1.63 17.92
C PHE A 88 -30.71 -2.28 18.41
N ILE A 89 -30.63 -3.33 19.24
CA ILE A 89 -31.80 -3.97 19.84
C ILE A 89 -32.59 -2.98 20.69
N SER A 90 -31.89 -2.21 21.53
CA SER A 90 -32.52 -1.19 22.39
C SER A 90 -33.22 -0.09 21.58
N LEU A 91 -32.71 0.22 20.39
CA LEU A 91 -33.36 1.16 19.47
C LEU A 91 -34.65 0.59 18.89
N MET A 92 -34.69 -0.71 18.58
CA MET A 92 -35.90 -1.39 18.10
C MET A 92 -36.99 -1.45 19.17
N ASP A 93 -36.61 -1.68 20.42
CA ASP A 93 -37.55 -1.66 21.56
C ASP A 93 -38.18 -0.28 21.77
N LEU A 94 -37.47 0.80 21.42
CA LEU A 94 -38.00 2.18 21.49
C LEU A 94 -39.03 2.50 20.40
N LEU A 95 -39.11 1.71 19.33
CA LEU A 95 -40.04 1.90 18.22
C LEU A 95 -41.41 1.23 18.46
N ILE A 96 -41.55 0.42 19.53
CA ILE A 96 -42.80 -0.27 19.88
C ILE A 96 -43.56 0.59 20.92
N PRO A 97 -44.70 1.22 20.54
CA PRO A 97 -45.32 2.28 21.33
C PRO A 97 -46.06 1.83 22.61
N GLU A 98 -46.19 0.53 22.86
CA GLU A 98 -47.07 -0.01 23.91
C GLU A 98 -46.37 -0.32 25.26
N VAL A 99 -45.06 -0.08 25.39
CA VAL A 99 -44.32 -0.53 26.58
C VAL A 99 -43.98 0.65 27.53
N PRO A 100 -44.36 0.60 28.83
CA PRO A 100 -43.98 1.61 29.84
C PRO A 100 -42.47 1.63 30.19
N VAL A 101 -41.65 0.91 29.42
CA VAL A 101 -40.20 0.71 29.59
C VAL A 101 -39.38 1.77 28.81
N PHE A 102 -40.04 2.77 28.24
CA PHE A 102 -39.44 3.81 27.37
C PHE A 102 -38.21 4.51 27.96
N ASN A 103 -38.19 4.79 29.27
CA ASN A 103 -37.02 5.40 29.92
C ASN A 103 -35.85 4.43 30.10
N TYR A 104 -36.12 3.13 30.31
CA TYR A 104 -35.08 2.10 30.45
C TYR A 104 -34.42 1.81 29.10
N GLY A 105 -35.19 1.69 28.02
CA GLY A 105 -34.65 1.49 26.67
C GLY A 105 -33.72 2.64 26.23
N LYS A 106 -34.08 3.90 26.54
CA LYS A 106 -33.23 5.07 26.30
C LYS A 106 -31.91 5.01 27.08
N MET A 107 -31.96 4.60 28.34
CA MET A 107 -30.76 4.49 29.18
C MET A 107 -29.83 3.38 28.68
N ILE A 108 -30.37 2.22 28.27
CA ILE A 108 -29.59 1.12 27.70
C ILE A 108 -28.99 1.54 26.35
N PHE A 109 -29.75 2.21 25.49
CA PHE A 109 -29.24 2.75 24.24
C PHE A 109 -28.10 3.75 24.47
N LEU A 110 -28.29 4.74 25.34
CA LEU A 110 -27.31 5.79 25.59
C LEU A 110 -26.02 5.23 26.22
N THR A 111 -26.15 4.32 27.18
CA THR A 111 -24.99 3.64 27.79
C THR A 111 -24.23 2.82 26.76
N SER A 112 -24.92 2.01 25.96
CA SER A 112 -24.30 1.17 24.92
C SER A 112 -23.61 2.01 23.83
N LEU A 113 -24.24 3.11 23.41
CA LEU A 113 -23.64 4.07 22.47
C LEU A 113 -22.38 4.73 23.05
N THR A 114 -22.43 5.08 24.33
CA THR A 114 -21.26 5.66 25.03
C THR A 114 -20.11 4.67 25.11
N PHE A 115 -20.39 3.40 25.46
CA PHE A 115 -19.38 2.34 25.47
C PHE A 115 -18.79 2.08 24.08
N PHE A 116 -19.62 2.12 23.02
CA PHE A 116 -19.15 1.98 21.65
C PHE A 116 -18.16 3.11 21.28
N ILE A 117 -18.51 4.36 21.56
CA ILE A 117 -17.65 5.53 21.26
C ILE A 117 -16.34 5.45 22.05
N ILE A 118 -16.38 5.14 23.34
CA ILE A 118 -15.19 5.01 24.19
C ILE A 118 -14.28 3.87 23.69
N SER A 119 -14.88 2.75 23.29
CA SER A 119 -14.13 1.60 22.78
C SER A 119 -13.48 1.91 21.43
N ALA A 120 -14.18 2.64 20.53
CA ALA A 120 -13.62 3.10 19.26
C ALA A 120 -12.43 4.05 19.46
N PHE A 121 -12.57 5.02 20.37
CA PHE A 121 -11.49 5.94 20.71
C PHE A 121 -10.28 5.21 21.32
N SER A 122 -10.53 4.32 22.27
CA SER A 122 -9.49 3.49 22.91
C SER A 122 -8.76 2.62 21.89
N THR A 123 -9.50 2.01 20.96
CA THR A 123 -8.95 1.19 19.88
C THR A 123 -8.01 2.00 18.99
N ARG A 124 -8.46 3.17 18.51
CA ARG A 124 -7.63 4.07 17.69
C ARG A 124 -6.37 4.52 18.42
N LYS A 125 -6.49 4.85 19.71
CA LYS A 125 -5.34 5.23 20.54
C LYS A 125 -4.34 4.07 20.68
N MET A 126 -4.81 2.85 20.88
CA MET A 126 -3.95 1.67 21.00
C MET A 126 -3.23 1.33 19.69
N PHE A 127 -3.90 1.47 18.54
CA PHE A 127 -3.23 1.36 17.23
C PHE A 127 -2.09 2.38 17.12
N SER A 128 -2.36 3.66 17.40
CA SER A 128 -1.32 4.70 17.36
C SER A 128 -0.15 4.42 18.32
N VAL A 129 -0.40 3.89 19.52
CA VAL A 129 0.67 3.49 20.46
C VAL A 129 1.49 2.34 19.89
N ASN A 130 0.85 1.37 19.23
CA ASN A 130 1.55 0.25 18.60
C ASN A 130 2.41 0.71 17.42
N ASP A 131 1.87 1.57 16.55
CA ASP A 131 2.60 2.14 15.41
C ASP A 131 3.81 2.96 15.88
N ASN A 132 3.63 3.76 16.93
CA ASN A 132 4.72 4.51 17.56
C ASN A 132 5.80 3.60 18.15
N LEU A 133 5.42 2.44 18.69
CA LEU A 133 6.38 1.46 19.19
C LEU A 133 7.23 0.90 18.04
N LEU A 134 6.64 0.61 16.88
CA LEU A 134 7.37 0.11 15.71
C LEU A 134 8.29 1.19 15.13
N ASN A 135 7.75 2.39 14.90
CA ASN A 135 8.50 3.52 14.37
C ASN A 135 9.69 3.90 15.25
N LYS A 136 9.51 3.91 16.59
CA LYS A 136 10.61 4.16 17.53
C LYS A 136 11.76 3.15 17.41
N ASN A 137 11.46 1.94 16.99
CA ASN A 137 12.45 0.88 16.80
C ASN A 137 12.88 0.72 15.32
N ASN A 138 12.46 1.62 14.43
CA ASN A 138 12.72 1.57 12.98
C ASN A 138 12.33 0.22 12.36
N LEU A 139 11.19 -0.32 12.79
CA LEU A 139 10.64 -1.55 12.25
C LEU A 139 9.60 -1.23 11.19
N ILE A 140 9.74 -1.83 10.01
CA ILE A 140 8.75 -1.71 8.94
C ILE A 140 7.57 -2.63 9.22
N SER A 141 7.85 -3.83 9.75
CA SER A 141 6.81 -4.81 10.08
C SER A 141 7.15 -5.64 11.32
N LEU A 142 6.11 -6.15 11.97
CA LEU A 142 6.24 -7.19 12.99
C LEU A 142 6.35 -8.56 12.33
N CYS A 143 7.30 -9.35 12.79
CA CYS A 143 7.54 -10.71 12.32
C CYS A 143 7.36 -11.69 13.49
N SER A 144 7.31 -12.99 13.19
CA SER A 144 7.39 -14.00 14.26
C SER A 144 8.75 -13.95 14.94
N ILE A 145 8.81 -14.39 16.20
CA ILE A 145 10.08 -14.62 16.91
C ILE A 145 10.92 -15.70 16.21
N ASP A 146 10.27 -16.60 15.47
CA ASP A 146 10.90 -17.68 14.71
C ASP A 146 11.51 -17.20 13.38
N SER A 147 11.25 -15.95 12.98
CA SER A 147 11.78 -15.40 11.72
C SER A 147 13.29 -15.10 11.77
N PHE A 148 14.01 -15.50 12.81
CA PHE A 148 15.46 -15.27 12.93
C PHE A 148 16.31 -16.37 12.30
N ASP A 149 15.68 -17.34 11.66
CA ASP A 149 16.35 -18.37 10.88
C ASP A 149 16.85 -17.79 9.54
N GLU A 150 17.90 -18.43 9.00
CA GLU A 150 18.47 -18.07 7.70
C GLU A 150 17.45 -18.31 6.57
N ILE A 151 17.44 -17.40 5.59
CA ILE A 151 16.58 -17.52 4.42
C ILE A 151 17.11 -18.56 3.42
N ASP A 152 16.24 -19.03 2.53
CA ASP A 152 16.62 -19.95 1.46
C ASP A 152 17.40 -19.26 0.32
N SER A 153 17.93 -20.09 -0.58
CA SER A 153 18.68 -19.65 -1.76
C SER A 153 17.87 -18.72 -2.67
N ASP A 154 16.58 -18.99 -2.82
CA ASP A 154 15.70 -18.23 -3.71
C ASP A 154 15.50 -16.80 -3.19
N SER A 155 15.36 -16.65 -1.87
CA SER A 155 15.27 -15.36 -1.19
C SER A 155 16.59 -14.57 -1.30
N TYR A 156 17.75 -15.24 -1.22
CA TYR A 156 19.03 -14.60 -1.51
C TYR A 156 19.13 -14.12 -2.96
N GLN A 157 18.62 -14.89 -3.92
CA GLN A 157 18.58 -14.48 -5.32
C GLN A 157 17.71 -13.22 -5.49
N MET A 158 16.54 -13.18 -4.84
CA MET A 158 15.68 -11.99 -4.84
C MET A 158 16.40 -10.74 -4.30
N ILE A 159 17.14 -10.88 -3.20
CA ILE A 159 17.97 -9.79 -2.66
C ILE A 159 19.04 -9.36 -3.67
N SER A 160 19.69 -10.32 -4.32
CA SER A 160 20.71 -10.04 -5.34
C SER A 160 20.13 -9.24 -6.51
N ASP A 161 18.96 -9.65 -7.02
CA ASP A 161 18.29 -8.99 -8.14
C ASP A 161 17.98 -7.51 -7.81
N VAL A 162 17.38 -7.24 -6.64
CA VAL A 162 17.12 -5.86 -6.20
C VAL A 162 18.43 -5.08 -5.98
N SER A 163 19.45 -5.72 -5.43
CA SER A 163 20.75 -5.09 -5.15
C SER A 163 21.51 -4.68 -6.42
N ASN A 164 21.26 -5.35 -7.54
CA ASN A 164 21.86 -5.00 -8.82
C ASN A 164 21.22 -3.75 -9.43
N THR A 165 19.94 -3.51 -9.13
CA THR A 165 19.19 -2.36 -9.65
C THR A 165 19.27 -1.14 -8.74
N ILE A 166 19.30 -1.33 -7.41
CA ILE A 166 19.21 -0.25 -6.42
C ILE A 166 20.48 -0.21 -5.54
N PRO A 167 21.41 0.73 -5.76
CA PRO A 167 22.65 0.85 -4.99
C PRO A 167 22.44 1.05 -3.49
N GLU A 168 21.42 1.82 -3.10
CA GLU A 168 21.15 2.10 -1.69
C GLU A 168 20.62 0.88 -0.94
N PHE A 169 19.80 0.07 -1.60
CA PHE A 169 19.36 -1.23 -1.08
C PHE A 169 20.57 -2.14 -0.85
N LYS A 170 21.47 -2.25 -1.84
CA LYS A 170 22.71 -3.02 -1.74
C LYS A 170 23.57 -2.59 -0.55
N ASN A 171 23.66 -1.30 -0.28
CA ASN A 171 24.40 -0.79 0.87
C ASN A 171 23.76 -1.20 2.21
N LYS A 172 22.43 -1.17 2.30
CA LYS A 172 21.73 -1.64 3.51
C LYS A 172 21.89 -3.15 3.71
N VAL A 173 21.84 -3.96 2.65
CA VAL A 173 22.10 -5.41 2.74
C VAL A 173 23.51 -5.68 3.29
N LYS A 174 24.53 -4.95 2.81
CA LYS A 174 25.90 -5.06 3.35
C LYS A 174 25.99 -4.70 4.83
N GLU A 175 25.23 -3.70 5.28
CA GLU A 175 25.16 -3.33 6.70
C GLU A 175 24.58 -4.47 7.54
N ILE A 176 23.49 -5.10 7.08
CA ILE A 176 22.87 -6.25 7.76
C ILE A 176 23.85 -7.42 7.83
N LEU A 177 24.47 -7.79 6.70
CA LEU A 177 25.42 -8.90 6.65
C LEU A 177 26.59 -8.72 7.63
N LYS A 178 27.07 -7.48 7.81
CA LYS A 178 28.12 -7.17 8.80
C LYS A 178 27.63 -7.33 10.24
N ASN A 179 26.37 -7.01 10.52
CA ASN A 179 25.76 -7.14 11.84
C ASN A 179 25.45 -8.61 12.18
N ARG A 180 25.19 -9.44 11.15
CA ARG A 180 24.72 -10.82 11.26
C ARG A 180 25.80 -11.87 10.99
N ASP A 181 27.08 -11.51 11.00
CA ASP A 181 28.17 -12.45 10.70
C ASP A 181 28.02 -13.18 9.35
N GLY A 182 27.45 -12.49 8.35
CA GLY A 182 27.37 -12.96 6.97
C GLY A 182 26.06 -13.64 6.56
N ILE A 183 25.07 -13.75 7.45
CA ILE A 183 23.77 -14.35 7.11
C ILE A 183 22.65 -13.30 7.04
N ILE A 184 21.67 -13.51 6.16
CA ILE A 184 20.39 -12.78 6.19
C ILE A 184 19.34 -13.69 6.83
N THR A 185 18.62 -13.16 7.80
CA THR A 185 17.50 -13.88 8.43
C THR A 185 16.18 -13.52 7.77
N GLY A 186 15.16 -14.37 7.93
CA GLY A 186 13.80 -14.08 7.46
C GLY A 186 13.25 -12.74 7.97
N PHE A 187 13.62 -12.37 9.19
CA PHE A 187 13.28 -11.10 9.83
C PHE A 187 13.84 -9.91 9.06
N ASP A 188 15.12 -9.98 8.67
CA ASP A 188 15.76 -8.91 7.91
C ASP A 188 15.19 -8.86 6.48
N PHE A 189 14.96 -10.02 5.85
CA PHE A 189 14.34 -10.11 4.52
C PHE A 189 12.96 -9.44 4.45
N ILE A 190 12.11 -9.65 5.45
CA ILE A 190 10.79 -9.01 5.53
C ILE A 190 10.92 -7.50 5.69
N ASN A 191 11.82 -7.04 6.57
CA ASN A 191 12.05 -5.61 6.79
C ASN A 191 12.80 -4.92 5.65
N LEU A 192 13.42 -5.67 4.75
CA LEU A 192 13.97 -5.15 3.49
C LEU A 192 12.89 -5.00 2.40
N ASN A 193 11.67 -5.49 2.62
CA ASN A 193 10.53 -5.37 1.71
C ASN A 193 10.84 -5.82 0.26
N VAL A 194 11.69 -6.85 0.13
CA VAL A 194 12.30 -7.29 -1.13
C VAL A 194 11.24 -7.65 -2.18
N ILE A 195 10.20 -8.39 -1.78
CA ILE A 195 9.11 -8.82 -2.65
C ILE A 195 8.39 -7.62 -3.27
N LYS A 196 8.08 -6.60 -2.46
CA LYS A 196 7.41 -5.38 -2.94
C LYS A 196 8.30 -4.62 -3.91
N LEU A 197 9.58 -4.45 -3.59
CA LEU A 197 10.54 -3.78 -4.48
C LEU A 197 10.68 -4.50 -5.81
N LEU A 198 10.80 -5.83 -5.82
CA LEU A 198 10.85 -6.61 -7.06
C LEU A 198 9.60 -6.42 -7.91
N SER A 199 8.42 -6.41 -7.28
CA SER A 199 7.16 -6.17 -8.01
C SER A 199 7.13 -4.78 -8.65
N LEU A 200 7.53 -3.75 -7.91
CA LEU A 200 7.55 -2.36 -8.40
C LEU A 200 8.57 -2.17 -9.52
N LEU A 201 9.75 -2.77 -9.41
CA LEU A 201 10.77 -2.72 -10.45
C LEU A 201 10.29 -3.40 -11.75
N LYS A 202 9.64 -4.57 -11.65
CA LYS A 202 9.05 -5.25 -12.81
C LYS A 202 7.93 -4.43 -13.45
N GLU A 203 7.11 -3.79 -12.65
CA GLU A 203 6.07 -2.87 -13.13
C GLU A 203 6.69 -1.70 -13.90
N GLN A 204 7.74 -1.09 -13.34
CA GLN A 204 8.47 0.00 -13.99
C GLN A 204 9.12 -0.45 -15.31
N GLU A 205 9.76 -1.63 -15.35
CA GLU A 205 10.33 -2.21 -16.56
C GLU A 205 9.25 -2.44 -17.63
N SER A 206 8.11 -3.03 -17.26
CA SER A 206 6.99 -3.26 -18.17
C SER A 206 6.44 -1.96 -18.76
N ILE A 207 6.29 -0.91 -17.94
CA ILE A 207 5.85 0.41 -18.40
C ILE A 207 6.89 1.00 -19.38
N ASN A 208 8.18 0.89 -19.06
CA ASN A 208 9.26 1.38 -19.90
C ASN A 208 9.33 0.66 -21.26
N GLU A 209 9.17 -0.67 -21.28
CA GLU A 209 9.13 -1.45 -22.51
C GLU A 209 7.92 -1.10 -23.39
N SER A 210 6.76 -0.94 -22.77
CA SER A 210 5.53 -0.51 -23.47
C SER A 210 5.73 0.87 -24.13
N ASN A 211 6.34 1.81 -23.40
CA ASN A 211 6.64 3.14 -23.94
C ASN A 211 7.65 3.07 -25.08
N LYS A 212 8.73 2.30 -24.94
CA LYS A 212 9.71 2.11 -26.02
C LYS A 212 9.08 1.53 -27.28
N LYS A 213 8.21 0.53 -27.15
CA LYS A 213 7.45 -0.05 -28.30
C LYS A 213 6.56 0.99 -28.95
N ARG A 214 5.88 1.83 -28.17
CA ARG A 214 5.03 2.90 -28.70
C ARG A 214 5.85 3.95 -29.44
N ASP A 215 6.99 4.36 -28.89
CA ASP A 215 7.84 5.37 -29.51
C ASP A 215 8.39 4.92 -30.86
N LEU A 216 8.72 3.63 -30.98
CA LEU A 216 9.05 3.01 -32.26
C LEU A 216 7.87 3.11 -33.25
N ILE A 217 6.65 2.72 -32.84
CA ILE A 217 5.45 2.82 -33.69
C ILE A 217 5.18 4.28 -34.12
N LEU A 218 5.30 5.24 -33.20
CA LEU A 218 5.11 6.65 -33.53
C LEU A 218 6.17 7.13 -34.52
N THR A 219 7.43 6.76 -34.30
CA THR A 219 8.55 7.11 -35.20
C THR A 219 8.33 6.54 -36.60
N ASP A 220 7.88 5.29 -36.70
CA ASP A 220 7.56 4.63 -37.97
C ASP A 220 6.40 5.34 -38.69
N LEU A 221 5.32 5.69 -37.98
CA LEU A 221 4.17 6.43 -38.53
C LEU A 221 4.52 7.85 -39.01
N PHE A 222 5.48 8.51 -38.39
CA PHE A 222 5.94 9.84 -38.82
C PHE A 222 6.93 9.77 -39.97
N ASN A 223 7.76 8.73 -40.05
CA ASN A 223 8.68 8.54 -41.17
C ASN A 223 7.95 8.15 -42.47
N ASP A 224 6.89 7.32 -42.40
CA ASP A 224 6.09 6.93 -43.57
C ASP A 224 5.30 8.08 -44.22
N ASN A 225 5.12 9.20 -43.52
CA ASN A 225 4.46 10.41 -44.04
C ASN A 225 5.44 11.46 -44.58
N GLY A 226 6.75 11.28 -44.39
CA GLY A 226 7.80 12.18 -44.90
C GLY A 226 8.16 11.94 -46.37
N ASP A 227 7.94 10.73 -46.88
CA ASP A 227 8.33 10.32 -48.24
C ASP A 227 7.28 10.61 -49.33
N LYS A 228 6.12 11.19 -48.98
CA LYS A 228 5.03 11.48 -49.94
C LYS A 228 4.93 12.93 -50.43
N ASN A 229 5.89 13.80 -50.09
CA ASN A 229 5.85 15.22 -50.49
C ASN A 229 7.06 15.67 -51.33
N ASN A 230 7.80 14.76 -51.96
CA ASN A 230 8.93 15.08 -52.83
C ASN A 230 8.82 14.47 -54.25
N ASP A 231 7.61 14.36 -54.80
CA ASP A 231 7.39 14.15 -56.24
C ASP A 231 6.43 15.21 -56.81
#